data_AF-A0A537HRL1-F1
#
_entry.id   AF-A0A537HRL1-F1
#
_cell.length_a   1.000
_cell.length_b   1.000
_cell.length_c   1.000
_cell.angle_alpha   90.00
_cell.angle_beta   90.00
_cell.angle_gamma   90.00
#
_symmetry.space_group_name_H-M   'P 1'
#
loop_
_entity.id
_entity.type
_entity.pdbx_description
1 polymer ?
#
loop_
_entity_poly.entity_id
_entity_poly.type
_entity_poly.pdbx_seq_one_letter_code
_entity_poly.pdbx_strand_id
1 'polypeptide(L)'
;MASSLSAFDLLARPVVEATIERGFSMPTEAQSQAIPHILEGKNVLLISPTASGKTEAALLPILTRLVSDPERGKGIKLLYITPLKALNRDLLDRLQWWGQKLDLRVGVRHGDTETGERVRQSKSPPDMLITTPETLQAMMPGRVMKQHLRDIRFVVIDEVHELAEDKRGSQLALGLERLRWITQREFQIVGLSATIGSPEKVGLFLVGNGRPVEIVHVPVARKIRFRILFPEPSEMDHVLAGKLFTHPEVAARLRLMREMIEGHKSVLLFTNTRSIAEVLASRFKIWDIDFPVSIHHGSLAKPSRITAERGLKDGQLRGLIATSSLELGIDVGRIDYVIQYMSPHQVTRLIQRVGRSGHSIGQMADGVIITMDPDDTLEAMVIARRALDEEMEFVTVPDKPLDVLSHQMAGLLIQNRKWYANELVDMLSKAYPYRNLTEKDIMAVAGYMYSRFPRLAWVSEQDKLLMRPQRIKYLYEYYFNKLSMIPDEKQYLIIDQSNDSAVGVLDEAFVAEHGEPGTKFIVRGSAWKMISIRGDKIYVVPVNDPTGAIPSWVGEEIPVPYEIAAEVGSIRRRV
;
A
#
# COMPACT_ATOMS: atom_id res chain seq x y z
N MET A 1 38.43 -1.04 -26.10
CA MET A 1 37.02 -1.09 -25.66
C MET A 1 37.05 -1.47 -24.18
N ALA A 2 36.73 -0.52 -23.29
CA ALA A 2 36.69 -0.80 -21.86
C ALA A 2 35.54 -1.77 -21.59
N SER A 3 35.84 -2.92 -20.97
CA SER A 3 34.81 -3.84 -20.49
C SER A 3 33.95 -3.08 -19.48
N SER A 4 32.67 -2.84 -19.79
CA SER A 4 31.73 -2.25 -18.85
C SER A 4 31.68 -3.12 -17.59
N LEU A 5 32.16 -2.61 -16.46
CA LEU A 5 32.03 -3.25 -15.15
C LEU A 5 30.55 -3.52 -14.90
N SER A 6 30.21 -4.74 -14.50
CA SER A 6 28.87 -5.10 -14.07
C SER A 6 28.52 -4.29 -12.81
N ALA A 7 27.25 -3.91 -12.63
CA ALA A 7 26.84 -3.21 -11.41
C ALA A 7 27.12 -4.02 -10.14
N PHE A 8 27.17 -5.36 -10.23
CA PHE A 8 27.57 -6.21 -9.11
C PHE A 8 29.07 -6.12 -8.79
N ASP A 9 29.93 -5.77 -9.75
CA ASP A 9 31.37 -5.60 -9.52
C ASP A 9 31.68 -4.38 -8.64
N LEU A 10 30.71 -3.48 -8.46
CA LEU A 10 30.80 -2.30 -7.60
C LEU A 10 30.48 -2.61 -6.13
N LEU A 11 29.95 -3.80 -5.84
CA LEU A 11 29.50 -4.18 -4.50
C LEU A 11 30.65 -4.76 -3.66
N ALA A 12 30.52 -4.70 -2.33
CA ALA A 12 31.48 -5.35 -1.45
C ALA A 12 31.47 -6.87 -1.65
N ARG A 13 32.64 -7.51 -1.56
CA ARG A 13 32.81 -8.95 -1.80
C ARG A 13 31.80 -9.84 -1.05
N PRO A 14 31.52 -9.66 0.26
CA PRO A 14 30.50 -10.48 0.96
C PRO A 14 29.09 -10.34 0.35
N VAL A 15 28.76 -9.16 -0.18
CA VAL A 15 27.47 -8.89 -0.82
C VAL A 15 27.39 -9.56 -2.19
N VAL A 16 28.48 -9.55 -2.96
CA VAL A 16 28.57 -10.28 -4.24
C VAL A 16 28.42 -11.79 -4.02
N GLU A 17 29.15 -12.35 -3.05
CA GLU A 17 29.09 -13.78 -2.73
C GLU A 17 27.67 -14.21 -2.32
N ALA A 18 27.01 -13.43 -1.45
CA ALA A 18 25.60 -13.65 -1.11
C ALA A 18 24.66 -13.49 -2.32
N THR A 19 24.91 -12.52 -3.22
CA THR A 19 24.09 -12.30 -4.41
C THR A 19 24.10 -13.52 -5.34
N ILE A 20 25.27 -14.13 -5.55
CA ILE A 20 25.43 -15.37 -6.32
C ILE A 20 24.74 -16.54 -5.61
N GLU A 21 24.91 -16.69 -4.28
CA GLU A 21 24.26 -17.74 -3.50
C GLU A 21 22.73 -17.66 -3.58
N ARG A 22 22.17 -16.45 -3.62
CA ARG A 22 20.73 -16.21 -3.76
C ARG A 22 20.20 -16.56 -5.16
N GLY A 23 21.08 -16.84 -6.12
CA GLY A 23 20.75 -17.20 -7.50
C GLY A 23 20.74 -16.01 -8.48
N PHE A 24 21.26 -14.85 -8.08
CA PHE A 24 21.36 -13.68 -8.96
C PHE A 24 22.71 -13.68 -9.68
N SER A 25 22.74 -14.19 -10.91
CA SER A 25 23.99 -14.30 -11.70
C SER A 25 24.35 -13.03 -12.46
N MET A 26 23.37 -12.20 -12.84
CA MET A 26 23.56 -10.94 -13.56
C MET A 26 22.60 -9.88 -13.02
N PRO A 27 23.01 -8.59 -12.99
CA PRO A 27 22.13 -7.52 -12.56
C PRO A 27 20.98 -7.33 -13.56
N THR A 28 19.80 -7.04 -13.05
CA THR A 28 18.68 -6.57 -13.87
C THR A 28 18.96 -5.17 -14.41
N GLU A 29 18.16 -4.70 -15.36
CA GLU A 29 18.26 -3.32 -15.86
C GLU A 29 18.05 -2.29 -14.74
N ALA A 30 17.07 -2.53 -13.85
CA ALA A 30 16.82 -1.70 -12.68
C ALA A 30 18.03 -1.66 -11.74
N GLN A 31 18.64 -2.82 -11.46
CA GLN A 31 19.85 -2.91 -10.63
C GLN A 31 21.03 -2.20 -11.30
N SER A 32 21.21 -2.41 -12.61
CA SER A 32 22.31 -1.82 -13.37
C SER A 32 22.29 -0.30 -13.37
N GLN A 33 21.09 0.29 -13.45
CA GLN A 33 20.93 1.74 -13.44
C GLN A 33 20.94 2.35 -12.02
N ALA A 34 20.29 1.72 -11.03
CA ALA A 34 20.17 2.32 -9.69
C ALA A 34 21.41 2.13 -8.80
N ILE A 35 22.09 0.97 -8.86
CA ILE A 35 23.19 0.63 -7.95
C ILE A 35 24.31 1.70 -7.94
N PRO A 36 24.82 2.17 -9.10
CA PRO A 36 25.89 3.16 -9.11
C PRO A 36 25.50 4.47 -8.40
N HIS A 37 24.31 4.99 -8.65
CA HIS A 37 23.83 6.24 -8.04
C HIS A 37 23.65 6.12 -6.52
N ILE A 38 23.17 4.97 -6.06
CA ILE A 38 23.03 4.74 -4.62
C ILE A 38 24.41 4.59 -3.96
N LEU A 39 25.37 3.92 -4.62
CA LEU A 39 26.75 3.86 -4.15
C LEU A 39 27.44 5.23 -4.15
N GLU A 40 27.07 6.17 -5.02
CA GLU A 40 27.55 7.56 -4.98
C GLU A 40 27.01 8.37 -3.78
N GLY A 41 25.99 7.85 -3.08
CA GLY A 41 25.33 8.53 -1.96
C GLY A 41 24.18 9.46 -2.39
N LYS A 42 23.74 9.40 -3.65
CA LYS A 42 22.61 10.18 -4.15
C LYS A 42 21.29 9.66 -3.60
N ASN A 43 20.32 10.54 -3.37
CA ASN A 43 18.94 10.09 -3.21
C ASN A 43 18.42 9.58 -4.56
N VAL A 44 17.67 8.49 -4.57
CA VAL A 44 17.20 7.86 -5.81
C VAL A 44 15.71 7.59 -5.72
N LEU A 45 14.96 7.95 -6.77
CA LEU A 45 13.62 7.44 -7.04
C LEU A 45 13.72 6.40 -8.16
N LEU A 46 13.59 5.13 -7.83
CA LEU A 46 13.59 4.03 -8.79
C LEU A 46 12.15 3.70 -9.19
N ILE A 47 11.84 3.98 -10.46
CA ILE A 47 10.59 3.62 -11.12
C ILE A 47 10.88 2.45 -12.04
N SER A 48 10.37 1.28 -11.69
CA SER A 48 10.50 0.12 -12.57
C SER A 48 9.39 -0.90 -12.32
N PRO A 49 9.06 -1.72 -13.32
CA PRO A 49 8.03 -2.74 -13.21
C PRO A 49 8.19 -3.62 -11.99
N THR A 50 7.10 -4.24 -11.56
CA THR A 50 7.22 -5.30 -10.57
C THR A 50 8.03 -6.48 -11.12
N ALA A 51 8.61 -7.29 -10.24
CA ALA A 51 9.54 -8.38 -10.60
C ALA A 51 10.83 -7.95 -11.35
N SER A 52 11.18 -6.65 -11.34
CA SER A 52 12.44 -6.14 -11.90
C SER A 52 13.65 -6.20 -10.95
N GLY A 53 13.45 -6.65 -9.71
CA GLY A 53 14.48 -6.63 -8.66
C GLY A 53 14.66 -5.26 -7.98
N LYS A 54 13.62 -4.41 -7.93
CA LYS A 54 13.60 -3.10 -7.24
C LYS A 54 14.20 -3.12 -5.84
N THR A 55 13.78 -4.10 -5.04
CA THR A 55 14.19 -4.23 -3.64
C THR A 55 15.70 -4.43 -3.55
N GLU A 56 16.25 -5.37 -4.31
CA GLU A 56 17.69 -5.62 -4.38
C GLU A 56 18.47 -4.46 -5.02
N ALA A 57 17.89 -3.75 -6.00
CA ALA A 57 18.50 -2.55 -6.58
C ALA A 57 18.75 -1.47 -5.52
N ALA A 58 17.86 -1.34 -4.54
CA ALA A 58 18.05 -0.46 -3.39
C ALA A 58 18.94 -1.07 -2.29
N LEU A 59 18.72 -2.33 -1.93
CA LEU A 59 19.36 -2.93 -0.76
C LEU A 59 20.82 -3.31 -0.98
N LEU A 60 21.20 -3.92 -2.11
CA LEU A 60 22.58 -4.35 -2.37
C LEU A 60 23.63 -3.23 -2.18
N PRO A 61 23.44 -2.01 -2.71
CA PRO A 61 24.39 -0.92 -2.50
C PRO A 61 24.37 -0.41 -1.05
N ILE A 62 23.22 -0.37 -0.39
CA ILE A 62 23.11 0.00 1.03
C ILE A 62 23.81 -1.03 1.91
N LEU A 63 23.60 -2.33 1.66
CA LEU A 63 24.24 -3.43 2.36
C LEU A 63 25.75 -3.36 2.20
N THR A 64 26.24 -3.07 0.99
CA THR A 64 27.67 -2.83 0.71
C THR A 64 28.24 -1.74 1.60
N ARG A 65 27.54 -0.61 1.75
CA ARG A 65 27.95 0.47 2.67
C ARG A 65 27.92 0.03 4.13
N LEU A 66 26.89 -0.70 4.56
CA LEU A 66 26.73 -1.12 5.95
C LEU A 66 27.78 -2.16 6.36
N VAL A 67 28.11 -3.14 5.52
CA VAL A 67 29.10 -4.19 5.85
C VAL A 67 30.53 -3.67 5.80
N SER A 68 30.75 -2.59 5.05
CA SER A 68 32.06 -1.93 4.94
C SER A 68 32.28 -0.89 6.04
N ASP A 69 31.29 -0.63 6.90
CA ASP A 69 31.37 0.35 7.99
C ASP A 69 31.97 -0.29 9.26
N PRO A 70 33.22 0.02 9.63
CA PRO A 70 33.87 -0.54 10.81
C PRO A 70 33.30 0.02 12.13
N GLU A 71 32.61 1.17 12.10
CA GLU A 71 32.04 1.83 13.27
C GLU A 71 30.51 1.78 13.27
N ARG A 72 29.96 0.61 12.92
CA ARG A 72 28.52 0.40 12.75
C ARG A 72 27.69 0.86 13.96
N GLY A 73 28.21 0.87 15.19
CA GLY A 73 27.47 1.33 16.36
C GLY A 73 26.27 0.45 16.71
N LYS A 74 25.48 0.83 17.72
CA LYS A 74 24.42 -0.04 18.29
C LYS A 74 22.99 0.33 17.90
N GLY A 75 22.74 1.45 17.22
CA GLY A 75 21.38 1.88 16.83
C GLY A 75 20.87 1.28 15.52
N ILE A 76 19.82 1.87 14.94
CA ILE A 76 19.21 1.47 13.67
C ILE A 76 19.88 2.25 12.55
N LYS A 77 20.27 1.61 11.44
CA LYS A 77 21.04 2.25 10.35
C LYS A 77 20.20 2.40 9.08
N LEU A 78 19.40 1.37 8.79
CA LEU A 78 18.45 1.37 7.69
C LEU A 78 17.04 1.32 8.24
N LEU A 79 16.23 2.29 7.81
CA LEU A 79 14.78 2.27 8.00
C LEU A 79 14.11 1.92 6.67
N TYR A 80 13.38 0.82 6.62
CA TYR A 80 12.58 0.43 5.46
C TYR A 80 11.11 0.70 5.77
N ILE A 81 10.48 1.60 5.02
CA ILE A 81 9.10 2.06 5.22
C ILE A 81 8.21 1.45 4.15
N THR A 82 7.17 0.74 4.57
CA THR A 82 6.14 0.20 3.69
C THR A 82 4.80 0.89 3.95
N PRO A 83 3.98 1.17 2.91
CA PRO A 83 2.66 1.75 3.11
C PRO A 83 1.67 0.74 3.70
N LEU A 84 1.85 -0.56 3.45
CA LEU A 84 0.93 -1.60 3.92
C LEU A 84 1.60 -2.62 4.82
N LYS A 85 0.92 -2.98 5.92
CA LYS A 85 1.38 -4.02 6.85
C LYS A 85 1.56 -5.38 6.18
N ALA A 86 0.71 -5.71 5.20
CA ALA A 86 0.71 -7.01 4.52
C ALA A 86 2.02 -7.28 3.76
N LEU A 87 2.69 -6.22 3.27
CA LEU A 87 3.96 -6.32 2.56
C LEU A 87 5.13 -6.69 3.48
N ASN A 88 4.99 -6.49 4.79
CA ASN A 88 6.09 -6.67 5.72
C ASN A 88 6.54 -8.12 5.89
N ARG A 89 5.66 -9.11 5.69
CA ARG A 89 6.02 -10.52 5.94
C ARG A 89 7.00 -11.04 4.89
N ASP A 90 6.67 -10.91 3.60
CA ASP A 90 7.56 -11.33 2.51
C ASP A 90 8.88 -10.57 2.56
N LEU A 91 8.78 -9.25 2.76
CA LEU A 91 9.93 -8.39 2.90
C LEU A 91 10.80 -8.82 4.10
N LEU A 92 10.21 -9.14 5.25
CA LEU A 92 10.96 -9.60 6.42
C LEU A 92 11.71 -10.89 6.13
N ASP A 93 11.06 -11.91 5.58
CA ASP A 93 11.70 -13.20 5.26
C ASP A 93 12.86 -12.98 4.26
N ARG A 94 12.65 -12.12 3.27
CA ARG A 94 13.67 -11.72 2.30
C ARG A 94 14.86 -10.99 2.94
N LEU A 95 14.60 -9.97 3.76
CA LEU A 95 15.67 -9.20 4.42
C LEU A 95 16.37 -10.03 5.50
N GLN A 96 15.68 -10.94 6.20
CA GLN A 96 16.29 -11.83 7.18
C GLN A 96 17.34 -12.73 6.55
N TRP A 97 17.10 -13.22 5.33
CA TRP A 97 18.11 -13.99 4.59
C TRP A 97 19.38 -13.16 4.34
N TRP A 98 19.22 -11.95 3.81
CA TRP A 98 20.34 -11.01 3.62
C TRP A 98 21.04 -10.68 4.93
N GLY A 99 20.25 -10.49 5.99
CA GLY A 99 20.76 -10.20 7.30
C GLY A 99 21.63 -11.34 7.85
N GLN A 100 21.12 -12.56 7.87
CA GLN A 100 21.88 -13.73 8.33
C GLN A 100 23.20 -13.91 7.57
N LYS A 101 23.20 -13.67 6.25
CA LYS A 101 24.40 -13.79 5.41
C LYS A 101 25.44 -12.71 5.64
N LEU A 102 25.03 -11.53 6.08
CA LEU A 102 25.89 -10.34 6.20
C LEU A 102 26.06 -9.86 7.66
N ASP A 103 25.74 -10.72 8.64
CA ASP A 103 25.74 -10.42 10.08
C ASP A 103 24.87 -9.18 10.46
N LEU A 104 23.73 -9.12 9.74
CA LEU A 104 22.47 -8.38 9.80
C LEU A 104 21.45 -8.66 10.88
N ARG A 105 21.26 -7.80 11.89
CA ARG A 105 20.01 -7.89 12.65
C ARG A 105 18.90 -7.15 11.92
N VAL A 106 17.87 -7.90 11.53
CA VAL A 106 16.67 -7.38 10.87
C VAL A 106 15.49 -7.51 11.82
N GLY A 107 14.72 -6.45 11.97
CA GLY A 107 13.50 -6.46 12.78
C GLY A 107 12.34 -5.79 12.05
N VAL A 108 11.12 -6.15 12.46
CA VAL A 108 9.89 -5.52 12.01
C VAL A 108 9.18 -4.87 13.18
N ARG A 109 8.65 -3.66 12.99
CA ARG A 109 7.78 -3.01 13.96
C ARG A 109 6.61 -2.32 13.27
N HIS A 110 5.40 -2.78 13.57
CA HIS A 110 4.13 -2.18 13.14
C HIS A 110 3.12 -2.21 14.29
N GLY A 111 1.89 -1.74 14.02
CA GLY A 111 0.81 -1.68 15.02
C GLY A 111 0.48 -3.02 15.72
N ASP A 112 0.75 -4.16 15.08
CA ASP A 112 0.42 -5.49 15.62
C ASP A 112 1.64 -6.21 16.23
N THR A 113 2.82 -5.59 16.22
CA THR A 113 4.00 -6.15 16.89
C THR A 113 3.73 -6.29 18.38
N GLU A 114 3.94 -7.48 18.93
CA GLU A 114 3.69 -7.77 20.35
C GLU A 114 4.50 -6.89 21.29
N THR A 115 3.96 -6.60 22.48
CA THR A 115 4.61 -5.78 23.50
C THR A 115 5.98 -6.36 23.90
N GLY A 116 6.11 -7.68 24.01
CA GLY A 116 7.37 -8.34 24.33
C GLY A 116 8.47 -8.08 23.30
N GLU A 117 8.12 -8.14 22.02
CA GLU A 117 9.05 -7.85 20.92
C GLU A 117 9.43 -6.36 20.87
N ARG A 118 8.48 -5.44 21.12
CA ARG A 118 8.79 -3.99 21.25
C ARG A 118 9.79 -3.70 22.37
N VAL A 119 9.66 -4.39 23.51
CA VAL A 119 10.59 -4.28 24.64
C VAL A 119 11.96 -4.82 24.27
N ARG A 120 12.02 -5.98 23.58
CA ARG A 120 13.28 -6.56 23.10
C ARG A 120 14.01 -5.61 22.16
N GLN A 121 13.32 -5.06 21.16
CA GLN A 121 13.86 -4.10 20.21
C GLN A 121 14.35 -2.81 20.89
N SER A 122 13.69 -2.38 21.96
CA SER A 122 14.14 -1.21 22.73
C SER A 122 15.45 -1.48 23.48
N LYS A 123 15.65 -2.71 23.98
CA LYS A 123 16.89 -3.12 24.66
C LYS A 123 18.03 -3.42 23.68
N SER A 124 17.72 -4.06 22.57
CA SER A 124 18.65 -4.45 21.51
C SER A 124 17.99 -4.19 20.16
N PRO A 125 18.21 -3.02 19.56
CA PRO A 125 17.59 -2.67 18.29
C PRO A 125 18.19 -3.48 17.14
N PRO A 126 17.44 -3.68 16.05
CA PRO A 126 17.99 -4.22 14.82
C PRO A 126 18.86 -3.17 14.09
N ASP A 127 19.72 -3.64 13.20
CA ASP A 127 20.49 -2.79 12.28
C ASP A 127 19.61 -2.26 11.14
N MET A 128 18.65 -3.09 10.70
CA MET A 128 17.63 -2.77 9.69
C MET A 128 16.23 -2.90 10.30
N LEU A 129 15.43 -1.84 10.27
CA LEU A 129 14.07 -1.84 10.81
C LEU A 129 13.05 -1.65 9.69
N ILE A 130 12.17 -2.63 9.51
CA ILE A 130 10.98 -2.53 8.66
C ILE A 130 9.83 -1.95 9.48
N THR A 131 9.18 -0.89 8.99
CA THR A 131 8.11 -0.18 9.71
C THR A 131 7.06 0.41 8.77
N THR A 132 5.97 0.93 9.34
CA THR A 132 5.00 1.80 8.64
C THR A 132 5.21 3.28 9.02
N PRO A 133 4.67 4.23 8.24
CA PRO A 133 4.71 5.67 8.58
C PRO A 133 4.17 6.01 9.97
N GLU A 134 3.07 5.37 10.39
CA GLU A 134 2.44 5.61 11.69
C GLU A 134 3.32 5.07 12.83
N THR A 135 3.91 3.89 12.61
CA THR A 135 4.74 3.26 13.63
C THR A 135 6.06 3.99 13.83
N LEU A 136 6.62 4.57 12.76
CA LEU A 136 7.76 5.50 12.86
C LEU A 136 7.46 6.65 13.81
N GLN A 137 6.30 7.29 13.65
CA GLN A 137 5.87 8.39 14.52
C GLN A 137 5.68 7.95 15.96
N ALA A 138 5.09 6.77 16.20
CA ALA A 138 4.93 6.23 17.55
C ALA A 138 6.28 6.00 18.26
N MET A 139 7.35 5.69 17.52
CA MET A 139 8.69 5.47 18.09
C MET A 139 9.41 6.78 18.45
N MET A 140 9.20 7.85 17.68
CA MET A 140 9.95 9.11 17.79
C MET A 140 9.89 9.80 19.17
N PRO A 141 8.76 9.80 19.90
CA PRO A 141 8.70 10.33 21.26
C PRO A 141 9.43 9.48 22.32
N GLY A 142 9.63 8.18 22.06
CA GLY A 142 10.19 7.26 23.04
C GLY A 142 11.68 7.53 23.29
N ARG A 143 12.07 7.82 24.53
CA ARG A 143 13.45 8.21 24.89
C ARG A 143 14.51 7.22 24.41
N VAL A 144 14.27 5.92 24.60
CA VAL A 144 15.21 4.85 24.20
C VAL A 144 15.23 4.69 22.68
N MET A 145 14.06 4.59 22.04
CA MET A 145 13.99 4.47 20.58
C MET A 145 14.60 5.68 19.87
N LYS A 146 14.41 6.89 20.41
CA LYS A 146 15.03 8.11 19.89
C LYS A 146 16.56 8.00 19.86
N GLN A 147 17.20 7.31 20.82
CA GLN A 147 18.64 7.07 20.78
C GLN A 147 19.03 6.14 19.63
N HIS A 148 18.28 5.06 19.41
CA HIS A 148 18.53 4.12 18.31
C HIS A 148 18.29 4.75 16.94
N LEU A 149 17.29 5.61 16.81
CA LEU A 149 16.96 6.33 15.57
C LEU A 149 18.03 7.35 15.16
N ARG A 150 18.87 7.84 16.09
CA ARG A 150 19.97 8.77 15.77
C ARG A 150 20.99 8.16 14.81
N ASP A 151 21.12 6.84 14.82
CA ASP A 151 22.10 6.11 14.03
C ASP A 151 21.65 5.88 12.58
N ILE A 152 20.46 6.33 12.18
CA ILE A 152 19.96 6.15 10.81
C ILE A 152 20.88 6.86 9.81
N ARG A 153 21.15 6.16 8.69
CA ARG A 153 21.96 6.59 7.55
C ARG A 153 21.21 6.46 6.24
N PHE A 154 20.30 5.48 6.18
CA PHE A 154 19.55 5.13 4.98
C PHE A 154 18.06 5.00 5.31
N VAL A 155 17.22 5.52 4.43
CA VAL A 155 15.77 5.31 4.44
C VAL A 155 15.35 4.78 3.09
N VAL A 156 14.68 3.63 3.08
CA VAL A 156 14.01 3.11 1.89
C VAL A 156 12.52 3.31 2.07
N ILE A 157 11.84 3.88 1.07
CA ILE A 157 10.39 4.03 1.06
C ILE A 157 9.86 3.23 -0.11
N ASP A 158 9.12 2.18 0.19
CA ASP A 158 8.52 1.32 -0.83
C ASP A 158 7.18 1.88 -1.28
N GLU A 159 6.82 1.60 -2.53
CA GLU A 159 5.59 2.06 -3.19
C GLU A 159 5.24 3.53 -2.89
N VAL A 160 6.20 4.42 -3.18
CA VAL A 160 6.11 5.87 -2.84
C VAL A 160 4.85 6.53 -3.41
N HIS A 161 4.35 6.05 -4.56
CA HIS A 161 3.16 6.57 -5.22
C HIS A 161 1.90 6.46 -4.34
N GLU A 162 1.77 5.40 -3.55
CA GLU A 162 0.65 5.19 -2.62
C GLU A 162 0.58 6.25 -1.51
N LEU A 163 1.71 6.89 -1.22
CA LEU A 163 1.82 7.89 -0.17
C LEU A 163 1.77 9.31 -0.74
N ALA A 164 2.21 9.52 -1.97
CA ALA A 164 2.37 10.87 -2.53
C ALA A 164 1.04 11.65 -2.63
N GLU A 165 -0.09 10.97 -2.81
CA GLU A 165 -1.38 11.59 -3.12
C GLU A 165 -2.28 11.86 -1.91
N ASP A 166 -1.87 11.42 -0.71
CA ASP A 166 -2.73 11.49 0.46
C ASP A 166 -2.11 12.20 1.67
N LYS A 167 -2.95 12.40 2.70
CA LYS A 167 -2.53 13.01 3.97
C LYS A 167 -1.55 12.12 4.74
N ARG A 168 -1.52 10.83 4.47
CA ARG A 168 -0.66 9.84 5.10
C ARG A 168 0.79 10.01 4.65
N GLY A 169 1.02 10.26 3.36
CA GLY A 169 2.35 10.66 2.89
C GLY A 169 2.74 12.06 3.32
N SER A 170 1.80 13.01 3.41
CA SER A 170 2.08 14.32 4.01
C SER A 170 2.58 14.19 5.45
N GLN A 171 2.01 13.26 6.20
CA GLN A 171 2.43 12.90 7.55
C GLN A 171 3.82 12.28 7.57
N LEU A 172 4.12 11.37 6.65
CA LEU A 172 5.45 10.78 6.49
C LEU A 172 6.50 11.85 6.15
N ALA A 173 6.22 12.75 5.21
CA ALA A 173 7.13 13.80 4.79
C ALA A 173 7.56 14.69 5.97
N LEU A 174 6.61 15.12 6.81
CA LEU A 174 6.93 15.82 8.06
C LEU A 174 7.65 14.91 9.08
N GLY A 175 7.27 13.63 9.15
CA GLY A 175 7.97 12.63 9.96
C GLY A 175 9.45 12.50 9.60
N LEU A 176 9.81 12.55 8.31
CA LEU A 176 11.20 12.51 7.86
C LEU A 176 11.98 13.77 8.26
N GLU A 177 11.38 14.96 8.22
CA GLU A 177 12.03 16.18 8.75
C GLU A 177 12.23 16.10 10.28
N ARG A 178 11.24 15.54 11.00
CA ARG A 178 11.40 15.24 12.44
C ARG A 178 12.51 14.21 12.68
N LEU A 179 12.68 13.22 11.79
CA LEU A 179 13.76 12.25 11.87
C LEU A 179 15.14 12.89 11.63
N ARG A 180 15.24 13.81 10.66
CA ARG A 180 16.44 14.64 10.44
C ARG A 180 16.79 15.46 11.67
N TRP A 181 15.78 16.05 12.33
CA TRP A 181 15.98 16.72 13.61
C TRP A 181 16.41 15.76 14.73
N ILE A 182 15.98 14.50 14.76
CA ILE A 182 16.45 13.53 15.75
C ILE A 182 17.92 13.14 15.49
N THR A 183 18.25 12.85 14.24
CA THR A 183 19.56 12.35 13.80
C THR A 183 20.63 13.45 13.74
N GLN A 184 20.23 14.71 13.61
CA GLN A 184 21.11 15.87 13.45
C GLN A 184 22.03 15.74 12.23
N ARG A 185 21.56 15.05 11.18
CA ARG A 185 22.26 14.83 9.91
C ARG A 185 21.29 14.52 8.80
N GLU A 186 21.76 14.63 7.57
CA GLU A 186 21.06 14.07 6.41
C GLU A 186 21.29 12.55 6.34
N PHE A 187 20.30 11.86 5.79
CA PHE A 187 20.35 10.44 5.46
C PHE A 187 19.96 10.27 4.00
N GLN A 188 20.51 9.24 3.36
CA GLN A 188 20.20 8.91 1.98
C GLN A 188 18.80 8.30 1.91
N ILE A 189 17.98 8.74 0.95
CA ILE A 189 16.64 8.22 0.70
C ILE A 189 16.59 7.51 -0.64
N VAL A 190 16.06 6.29 -0.64
CA VAL A 190 15.74 5.53 -1.86
C VAL A 190 14.25 5.25 -1.90
N GLY A 191 13.56 5.80 -2.88
CA GLY A 191 12.15 5.55 -3.15
C GLY A 191 11.97 4.48 -4.21
N LEU A 192 11.04 3.56 -4.00
CA LEU A 192 10.68 2.52 -4.95
C LEU A 192 9.25 2.74 -5.43
N SER A 193 9.02 2.60 -6.73
CA SER A 193 7.67 2.64 -7.29
C SER A 193 7.57 1.76 -8.54
N ALA A 194 6.39 1.18 -8.77
CA ALA A 194 6.10 0.48 -10.02
C ALA A 194 5.85 1.46 -11.19
N THR A 195 5.07 2.50 -10.91
CA THR A 195 4.49 3.41 -11.91
C THR A 195 4.32 4.79 -11.31
N ILE A 196 4.66 5.85 -12.04
CA ILE A 196 4.47 7.25 -11.61
C ILE A 196 4.23 8.12 -12.85
N GLY A 197 3.11 8.85 -12.91
CA GLY A 197 2.85 9.82 -13.97
C GLY A 197 3.49 11.20 -13.74
N SER A 198 4.05 11.48 -12.56
CA SER A 198 4.80 12.73 -12.28
C SER A 198 6.10 12.48 -11.49
N PRO A 199 7.13 11.87 -12.10
CA PRO A 199 8.36 11.44 -11.42
C PRO A 199 9.06 12.55 -10.65
N GLU A 200 9.15 13.76 -11.20
CA GLU A 200 9.84 14.90 -10.61
C GLU A 200 9.14 15.34 -9.32
N LYS A 201 7.81 15.40 -9.36
CA LYS A 201 6.99 15.80 -8.21
C LYS A 201 7.05 14.76 -7.09
N VAL A 202 7.02 13.47 -7.44
CA VAL A 202 7.21 12.40 -6.46
C VAL A 202 8.64 12.38 -5.92
N GLY A 203 9.63 12.69 -6.75
CA GLY A 203 11.02 12.86 -6.32
C GLY A 203 11.16 13.96 -5.27
N LEU A 204 10.55 15.12 -5.49
CA LEU A 204 10.52 16.21 -4.51
C LEU A 204 9.73 15.84 -3.25
N PHE A 205 8.60 15.13 -3.39
CA PHE A 205 7.87 14.56 -2.25
C PHE A 205 8.74 13.63 -1.40
N LEU A 206 9.50 12.76 -2.05
CA LEU A 206 10.38 11.76 -1.43
C LEU A 206 11.51 12.40 -0.61
N VAL A 207 12.24 13.35 -1.20
CA VAL A 207 13.45 13.91 -0.56
C VAL A 207 13.19 15.18 0.25
N GLY A 208 12.08 15.87 -0.04
CA GLY A 208 11.77 17.19 0.50
C GLY A 208 12.26 18.33 -0.38
N ASN A 209 12.01 19.55 0.06
CA ASN A 209 12.38 20.77 -0.62
C ASN A 209 13.90 21.05 -0.51
N GLY A 210 14.53 21.46 -1.62
CA GLY A 210 15.94 21.83 -1.65
C GLY A 210 16.95 20.68 -1.58
N ARG A 211 16.53 19.43 -1.78
CA ARG A 211 17.42 18.26 -1.84
C ARG A 211 17.41 17.64 -3.24
N PRO A 212 18.58 17.23 -3.78
CA PRO A 212 18.63 16.57 -5.08
C PRO A 212 18.10 15.13 -5.01
N VAL A 213 17.54 14.67 -6.11
CA VAL A 213 17.07 13.29 -6.33
C VAL A 213 17.39 12.87 -7.75
N GLU A 214 17.95 11.67 -7.90
CA GLU A 214 18.15 11.02 -9.19
C GLU A 214 16.92 10.17 -9.52
N ILE A 215 16.35 10.35 -10.71
CA ILE A 215 15.17 9.60 -11.14
C ILE A 215 15.64 8.53 -12.12
N VAL A 216 15.54 7.28 -11.68
CA VAL A 216 15.88 6.11 -12.50
C VAL A 216 14.58 5.50 -13.01
N HIS A 217 14.32 5.64 -14.31
CA HIS A 217 13.11 5.13 -14.95
C HIS A 217 13.44 3.95 -15.87
N VAL A 218 12.89 2.78 -15.55
CA VAL A 218 12.96 1.57 -16.39
C VAL A 218 11.60 1.37 -17.05
N PRO A 219 11.50 1.40 -18.40
CA PRO A 219 10.22 1.33 -19.11
C PRO A 219 9.36 0.10 -18.79
N VAL A 220 8.03 0.28 -18.78
CA VAL A 220 7.04 -0.74 -18.39
C VAL A 220 6.36 -1.38 -19.60
N ALA A 221 6.04 -0.58 -20.63
CA ALA A 221 5.16 -0.97 -21.73
C ALA A 221 5.69 -2.14 -22.58
N ARG A 222 7.01 -2.36 -22.61
CA ARG A 222 7.63 -3.42 -23.42
C ARG A 222 7.30 -4.86 -22.97
N LYS A 223 6.52 -5.03 -21.89
CA LYS A 223 6.30 -6.34 -21.25
C LYS A 223 4.84 -6.64 -20.90
N ILE A 224 3.85 -5.89 -21.40
CA ILE A 224 2.44 -6.13 -21.06
C ILE A 224 1.61 -6.43 -22.32
N ARG A 225 0.74 -7.44 -22.25
CA ARG A 225 -0.30 -7.71 -23.24
C ARG A 225 -1.65 -7.76 -22.56
N PHE A 226 -2.60 -6.99 -23.05
CA PHE A 226 -4.00 -7.07 -22.63
C PHE A 226 -4.95 -7.16 -23.82
N ARG A 227 -6.10 -7.77 -23.55
CA ARG A 227 -7.27 -7.79 -24.43
C ARG A 227 -8.43 -7.12 -23.70
N ILE A 228 -9.36 -6.56 -24.44
CA ILE A 228 -10.62 -6.05 -23.90
C ILE A 228 -11.73 -6.88 -24.51
N LEU A 229 -12.58 -7.45 -23.67
CA LEU A 229 -13.67 -8.31 -24.10
C LEU A 229 -14.98 -7.81 -23.49
N PHE A 230 -15.94 -7.53 -24.37
CA PHE A 230 -17.32 -7.24 -24.02
C PHE A 230 -18.18 -8.42 -24.50
N PRO A 231 -18.44 -9.45 -23.65
CA PRO A 231 -19.13 -10.66 -24.10
C PRO A 231 -20.63 -10.44 -24.21
N GLU A 232 -21.20 -10.82 -25.35
CA GLU A 232 -22.65 -10.90 -25.54
C GLU A 232 -23.21 -12.24 -25.02
N PRO A 233 -24.42 -12.28 -24.42
CA PRO A 233 -25.03 -13.52 -23.95
C PRO A 233 -25.33 -14.50 -25.09
N SER A 234 -24.96 -15.76 -24.89
CA SER A 234 -25.41 -16.88 -25.71
C SER A 234 -26.65 -17.57 -25.11
N GLU A 235 -27.30 -18.47 -25.85
CA GLU A 235 -28.43 -19.26 -25.33
C GLU A 235 -28.09 -20.02 -24.04
N MET A 236 -26.86 -20.53 -23.91
CA MET A 236 -26.40 -21.21 -22.70
C MET A 236 -26.36 -20.26 -21.49
N ASP A 237 -26.05 -18.98 -21.73
CA ASP A 237 -25.94 -17.96 -20.68
C ASP A 237 -27.31 -17.61 -20.10
N HIS A 238 -28.38 -17.66 -20.92
CA HIS A 238 -29.76 -17.51 -20.43
C HIS A 238 -30.14 -18.64 -19.47
N VAL A 239 -29.77 -19.89 -19.78
CA VAL A 239 -30.01 -21.03 -18.89
C VAL A 239 -29.18 -20.92 -17.62
N LEU A 240 -27.91 -20.53 -17.74
CA LEU A 240 -27.01 -20.33 -16.60
C LEU A 240 -27.49 -19.21 -15.67
N ALA A 241 -27.97 -18.10 -16.24
CA ALA A 241 -28.52 -16.97 -15.49
C ALA A 241 -29.64 -17.37 -14.54
N GLY A 242 -30.55 -18.25 -14.99
CA GLY A 242 -31.60 -18.83 -14.15
C GLY A 242 -31.07 -19.65 -12.98
N LYS A 243 -30.00 -20.44 -13.20
CA LYS A 243 -29.34 -21.23 -12.13
C LYS A 243 -28.59 -20.36 -11.12
N LEU A 244 -28.00 -19.27 -11.60
CA LEU A 244 -27.16 -18.38 -10.78
C LEU A 244 -27.92 -17.22 -10.15
N PHE A 245 -29.23 -17.11 -10.36
CA PHE A 245 -30.06 -16.00 -9.90
C PHE A 245 -29.46 -14.64 -10.31
N THR A 246 -29.22 -14.49 -11.62
CA THR A 246 -28.61 -13.30 -12.21
C THR A 246 -29.13 -13.05 -13.63
N HIS A 247 -28.59 -12.04 -14.32
CA HIS A 247 -28.95 -11.71 -15.70
C HIS A 247 -28.04 -12.41 -16.72
N PRO A 248 -28.52 -12.70 -17.95
CA PRO A 248 -27.73 -13.35 -19.00
C PRO A 248 -26.37 -12.69 -19.27
N GLU A 249 -26.30 -11.36 -19.22
CA GLU A 249 -25.06 -10.57 -19.40
C GLU A 249 -24.05 -10.85 -18.29
N VAL A 250 -24.51 -10.99 -17.05
CA VAL A 250 -23.64 -11.36 -15.91
C VAL A 250 -23.19 -12.81 -16.06
N ALA A 251 -24.08 -13.72 -16.48
CA ALA A 251 -23.77 -15.13 -16.69
C ALA A 251 -22.71 -15.32 -17.79
N ALA A 252 -22.81 -14.58 -18.91
CA ALA A 252 -21.83 -14.59 -19.98
C ALA A 252 -20.43 -14.16 -19.50
N ARG A 253 -20.35 -13.10 -18.69
CA ARG A 253 -19.10 -12.65 -18.07
C ARG A 253 -18.54 -13.68 -17.09
N LEU A 254 -19.38 -14.25 -16.21
CA LEU A 254 -18.98 -15.31 -15.28
C LEU A 254 -18.44 -16.54 -16.02
N ARG A 255 -19.09 -16.93 -17.12
CA ARG A 255 -18.64 -18.05 -17.95
C ARG A 255 -17.28 -17.79 -18.56
N LEU A 256 -17.09 -16.62 -19.18
CA LEU A 256 -15.80 -16.24 -19.74
C LEU A 256 -14.69 -16.21 -18.67
N MET A 257 -14.98 -15.67 -17.49
CA MET A 257 -14.04 -15.69 -16.36
C MET A 257 -13.71 -17.11 -15.91
N ARG A 258 -14.71 -18.01 -15.82
CA ARG A 258 -14.51 -19.42 -15.48
C ARG A 258 -13.60 -20.12 -16.50
N GLU A 259 -13.89 -19.97 -17.79
CA GLU A 259 -13.10 -20.57 -18.88
C GLU A 259 -11.63 -20.13 -18.81
N MET A 260 -11.38 -18.85 -18.54
CA MET A 260 -10.03 -18.31 -18.37
C MET A 260 -9.34 -18.84 -17.11
N ILE A 261 -10.04 -18.97 -15.99
CA ILE A 261 -9.49 -19.54 -14.76
C ILE A 261 -9.14 -21.03 -14.95
N GLU A 262 -9.98 -21.78 -15.66
CA GLU A 262 -9.74 -23.20 -15.94
C GLU A 262 -8.58 -23.42 -16.92
N GLY A 263 -8.39 -22.48 -17.86
CA GLY A 263 -7.32 -22.51 -18.86
C GLY A 263 -5.92 -22.14 -18.36
N HIS A 264 -5.79 -21.65 -17.13
CA HIS A 264 -4.50 -21.24 -16.53
C HIS A 264 -4.27 -21.95 -15.19
N LYS A 265 -3.03 -21.97 -14.69
CA LYS A 265 -2.73 -22.62 -13.40
C LYS A 265 -3.01 -21.70 -12.22
N SER A 266 -2.78 -20.40 -12.39
CA SER A 266 -2.95 -19.39 -11.35
C SER A 266 -3.41 -18.07 -11.95
N VAL A 267 -4.57 -17.59 -11.49
CA VAL A 267 -5.24 -16.38 -11.99
C VAL A 267 -5.56 -15.42 -10.85
N LEU A 268 -5.23 -14.14 -11.04
CA LEU A 268 -5.78 -13.07 -10.20
C LEU A 268 -6.94 -12.40 -10.93
N LEU A 269 -8.09 -12.33 -10.29
CA LEU A 269 -9.28 -11.65 -10.80
C LEU A 269 -9.51 -10.40 -9.97
N PHE A 270 -9.22 -9.24 -10.54
CA PHE A 270 -9.41 -7.95 -9.89
C PHE A 270 -10.81 -7.38 -10.11
N THR A 271 -11.36 -6.78 -9.06
CA THR A 271 -12.59 -5.98 -9.08
C THR A 271 -12.36 -4.63 -8.40
N ASN A 272 -13.19 -3.63 -8.68
CA ASN A 272 -13.02 -2.30 -8.10
C ASN A 272 -13.52 -2.20 -6.65
N THR A 273 -14.56 -2.96 -6.31
CA THR A 273 -15.18 -2.93 -4.97
C THR A 273 -15.20 -4.30 -4.31
N ARG A 274 -15.26 -4.30 -2.98
CA ARG A 274 -15.44 -5.52 -2.17
C ARG A 274 -16.78 -6.17 -2.45
N SER A 275 -17.82 -5.36 -2.67
CA SER A 275 -19.17 -5.83 -2.99
C SER A 275 -19.17 -6.67 -4.26
N ILE A 276 -18.51 -6.21 -5.33
CA ILE A 276 -18.41 -6.99 -6.57
C ILE A 276 -17.60 -8.27 -6.34
N ALA A 277 -16.49 -8.21 -5.58
CA ALA A 277 -15.71 -9.39 -5.26
C ALA A 277 -16.56 -10.47 -4.55
N GLU A 278 -17.36 -10.08 -3.57
CA GLU A 278 -18.27 -10.95 -2.82
C GLU A 278 -19.37 -11.54 -3.70
N VAL A 279 -19.94 -10.73 -4.61
CA VAL A 279 -20.91 -11.19 -5.62
C VAL A 279 -20.31 -12.25 -6.52
N LEU A 280 -19.13 -11.98 -7.10
CA LEU A 280 -18.48 -12.94 -8.00
C LEU A 280 -18.16 -14.25 -7.26
N ALA A 281 -17.58 -14.17 -6.06
CA ALA A 281 -17.28 -15.34 -5.25
C ALA A 281 -18.53 -16.17 -4.92
N SER A 282 -19.63 -15.50 -4.56
CA SER A 282 -20.93 -16.13 -4.32
C SER A 282 -21.45 -16.83 -5.57
N ARG A 283 -21.40 -16.17 -6.74
CA ARG A 283 -21.89 -16.73 -8.00
C ARG A 283 -21.06 -17.91 -8.48
N PHE A 284 -19.73 -17.89 -8.33
CA PHE A 284 -18.91 -19.06 -8.60
C PHE A 284 -19.24 -20.24 -7.68
N LYS A 285 -19.45 -19.97 -6.38
CA LYS A 285 -19.80 -21.01 -5.41
C LYS A 285 -21.17 -21.64 -5.64
N ILE A 286 -22.16 -20.84 -6.07
CA ILE A 286 -23.49 -21.33 -6.47
C ILE A 286 -23.38 -22.19 -7.74
N TRP A 287 -22.53 -21.78 -8.69
CA TRP A 287 -22.30 -22.53 -9.91
C TRP A 287 -21.66 -23.89 -9.61
N ASP A 288 -20.59 -23.89 -8.81
CA ASP A 288 -19.80 -25.05 -8.50
C ASP A 288 -19.09 -24.84 -7.17
N ILE A 289 -19.53 -25.59 -6.15
CA ILE A 289 -19.06 -25.43 -4.76
C ILE A 289 -17.58 -25.80 -4.60
N ASP A 290 -17.07 -26.67 -5.47
CA ASP A 290 -15.69 -27.18 -5.44
C ASP A 290 -14.79 -26.41 -6.41
N PHE A 291 -15.31 -25.36 -7.07
CA PHE A 291 -14.51 -24.53 -7.96
C PHE A 291 -13.37 -23.87 -7.16
N PRO A 292 -12.09 -24.05 -7.57
CA PRO A 292 -10.92 -23.71 -6.76
C PRO A 292 -10.61 -22.21 -6.78
N VAL A 293 -11.57 -21.38 -6.37
CA VAL A 293 -11.47 -19.93 -6.29
C VAL A 293 -11.78 -19.46 -4.88
N SER A 294 -11.02 -18.44 -4.43
CA SER A 294 -11.30 -17.76 -3.18
C SER A 294 -11.37 -16.25 -3.36
N ILE A 295 -11.61 -15.53 -2.27
CA ILE A 295 -11.75 -14.07 -2.24
C ILE A 295 -10.71 -13.44 -1.30
N HIS A 296 -10.23 -12.25 -1.64
CA HIS A 296 -9.26 -11.50 -0.87
C HIS A 296 -9.56 -9.99 -0.85
N HIS A 297 -9.85 -9.43 0.33
CA HIS A 297 -9.94 -7.99 0.55
C HIS A 297 -9.72 -7.58 2.01
N GLY A 298 -9.63 -6.26 2.27
CA GLY A 298 -9.29 -5.67 3.56
C GLY A 298 -10.25 -6.02 4.72
N SER A 299 -11.53 -6.23 4.43
CA SER A 299 -12.55 -6.58 5.45
C SER A 299 -12.54 -8.06 5.87
N LEU A 300 -11.77 -8.92 5.20
CA LEU A 300 -11.64 -10.32 5.62
C LEU A 300 -10.73 -10.44 6.84
N ALA A 301 -11.03 -11.41 7.71
CA ALA A 301 -10.17 -11.73 8.83
C ALA A 301 -8.76 -12.13 8.36
N LYS A 302 -7.74 -11.77 9.15
CA LYS A 302 -6.32 -12.06 8.83
C LYS A 302 -6.06 -13.55 8.53
N PRO A 303 -6.57 -14.54 9.30
CA PRO A 303 -6.36 -15.94 8.98
C PRO A 303 -6.92 -16.32 7.61
N SER A 304 -8.11 -15.82 7.26
CA SER A 304 -8.76 -16.08 5.96
C SER A 304 -7.92 -15.58 4.79
N ARG A 305 -7.36 -14.37 4.89
CA ARG A 305 -6.45 -13.83 3.87
C ARG A 305 -5.21 -14.69 3.69
N ILE A 306 -4.56 -15.07 4.79
CA ILE A 306 -3.35 -15.93 4.76
C ILE A 306 -3.64 -17.29 4.13
N THR A 307 -4.79 -17.89 4.44
CA THR A 307 -5.21 -19.16 3.83
C THR A 307 -5.41 -19.01 2.33
N ALA A 308 -6.04 -17.93 1.86
CA ALA A 308 -6.23 -17.69 0.44
C ALA A 308 -4.91 -17.41 -0.31
N GLU A 309 -4.02 -16.59 0.27
CA GLU A 309 -2.67 -16.33 -0.24
C GLU A 309 -1.87 -17.63 -0.41
N ARG A 310 -1.85 -18.47 0.62
CA ARG A 310 -1.17 -19.78 0.59
C ARG A 310 -1.83 -20.74 -0.37
N GLY A 311 -3.16 -20.79 -0.40
CA GLY A 311 -3.92 -21.64 -1.30
C GLY A 311 -3.56 -21.40 -2.76
N LEU A 312 -3.42 -20.12 -3.17
CA LEU A 312 -2.97 -19.79 -4.52
C LEU A 312 -1.48 -20.12 -4.73
N LYS A 313 -0.62 -19.77 -3.76
CA LYS A 313 0.83 -20.02 -3.82
C LYS A 313 1.18 -21.51 -3.93
N ASP A 314 0.46 -22.35 -3.21
CA ASP A 314 0.67 -23.81 -3.14
C ASP A 314 -0.10 -24.56 -4.25
N GLY A 315 -0.87 -23.85 -5.09
CA GLY A 315 -1.63 -24.42 -6.21
C GLY A 315 -2.91 -25.16 -5.81
N GLN A 316 -3.40 -24.98 -4.57
CA GLN A 316 -4.68 -25.49 -4.11
C GLN A 316 -5.86 -24.70 -4.69
N LEU A 317 -5.64 -23.40 -4.92
CA LEU A 317 -6.55 -22.52 -5.64
C LEU A 317 -6.00 -22.28 -7.05
N ARG A 318 -6.89 -22.18 -8.04
CA ARG A 318 -6.55 -21.69 -9.38
C ARG A 318 -6.82 -20.20 -9.55
N GLY A 319 -7.73 -19.63 -8.76
CA GLY A 319 -8.11 -18.23 -8.88
C GLY A 319 -8.28 -17.54 -7.54
N LEU A 320 -7.95 -16.25 -7.50
CA LEU A 320 -8.20 -15.40 -6.34
C LEU A 320 -8.86 -14.10 -6.79
N ILE A 321 -10.08 -13.88 -6.32
CA ILE A 321 -10.87 -12.67 -6.57
C ILE A 321 -10.44 -11.61 -5.56
N ALA A 322 -9.95 -10.48 -6.02
CA ALA A 322 -9.39 -9.46 -5.15
C ALA A 322 -9.74 -8.03 -5.54
N THR A 323 -9.75 -7.15 -4.55
CA THR A 323 -9.71 -5.69 -4.79
C THR A 323 -8.27 -5.20 -4.87
N SER A 324 -8.03 -3.90 -4.63
CA SER A 324 -6.70 -3.31 -4.50
C SER A 324 -5.79 -3.98 -3.45
N SER A 325 -6.35 -4.83 -2.58
CA SER A 325 -5.59 -5.57 -1.57
C SER A 325 -4.46 -6.45 -2.12
N LEU A 326 -4.50 -6.86 -3.40
CA LEU A 326 -3.44 -7.64 -4.07
C LEU A 326 -2.79 -6.92 -5.26
N GLU A 327 -3.08 -5.62 -5.46
CA GLU A 327 -2.41 -4.80 -6.50
C GLU A 327 -0.90 -4.68 -6.23
N LEU A 328 -0.53 -4.68 -4.95
CA LEU A 328 0.81 -4.40 -4.48
C LEU A 328 1.59 -5.70 -4.22
N GLY A 329 2.90 -5.57 -3.95
CA GLY A 329 3.95 -6.61 -3.87
C GLY A 329 3.77 -7.82 -2.93
N ILE A 330 2.56 -8.30 -2.64
CA ILE A 330 2.32 -9.50 -1.84
C ILE A 330 2.72 -10.73 -2.67
N ASP A 331 3.55 -11.59 -2.07
CA ASP A 331 3.93 -12.87 -2.68
C ASP A 331 2.80 -13.91 -2.54
N VAL A 332 2.01 -14.02 -3.61
CA VAL A 332 0.99 -15.06 -3.81
C VAL A 332 1.48 -16.18 -4.75
N GLY A 333 2.80 -16.27 -4.97
CA GLY A 333 3.41 -17.21 -5.90
C GLY A 333 3.42 -16.72 -7.34
N ARG A 334 3.55 -17.66 -8.28
CA ARG A 334 3.55 -17.37 -9.72
C ARG A 334 2.11 -17.19 -10.21
N ILE A 335 1.83 -16.04 -10.82
CA ILE A 335 0.56 -15.77 -11.50
C ILE A 335 0.79 -15.86 -13.00
N ASP A 336 -0.05 -16.64 -13.66
CA ASP A 336 0.03 -16.85 -15.10
C ASP A 336 -0.82 -15.81 -15.86
N TYR A 337 -1.95 -15.40 -15.27
CA TYR A 337 -2.91 -14.55 -15.96
C TYR A 337 -3.65 -13.61 -15.01
N VAL A 338 -4.00 -12.43 -15.49
CA VAL A 338 -4.80 -11.45 -14.75
C VAL A 338 -6.10 -11.18 -15.48
N ILE A 339 -7.21 -11.25 -14.76
CA ILE A 339 -8.52 -10.80 -15.21
C ILE A 339 -8.84 -9.51 -14.47
N GLN A 340 -9.09 -8.44 -15.19
CA GLN A 340 -9.65 -7.20 -14.68
C GLN A 340 -11.15 -7.19 -15.01
N TYR A 341 -12.02 -7.28 -13.99
CA TYR A 341 -13.47 -7.19 -14.19
C TYR A 341 -13.93 -5.74 -14.05
N MET A 342 -14.61 -5.24 -15.08
CA MET A 342 -14.92 -3.82 -15.34
C MET A 342 -13.67 -2.98 -15.61
N SER A 343 -13.86 -1.77 -16.14
CA SER A 343 -12.80 -0.79 -16.30
C SER A 343 -12.06 -0.57 -14.96
N PRO A 344 -10.72 -0.51 -14.93
CA PRO A 344 -9.97 -0.23 -13.70
C PRO A 344 -10.03 1.25 -13.29
N HIS A 345 -10.74 2.10 -14.05
CA HIS A 345 -10.86 3.57 -13.92
C HIS A 345 -9.55 4.37 -14.07
N GLN A 346 -8.39 3.74 -13.85
CA GLN A 346 -7.07 4.36 -13.87
C GLN A 346 -6.05 3.49 -14.63
N VAL A 347 -5.14 4.13 -15.35
CA VAL A 347 -4.02 3.56 -16.10
C VAL A 347 -3.00 2.93 -15.17
N THR A 348 -2.62 3.64 -14.11
CA THR A 348 -1.71 3.13 -13.08
C THR A 348 -2.18 1.81 -12.49
N ARG A 349 -3.48 1.70 -12.15
CA ARG A 349 -4.09 0.47 -11.65
C ARG A 349 -4.04 -0.67 -12.67
N LEU A 350 -4.35 -0.41 -13.94
CA LEU A 350 -4.27 -1.44 -14.98
C LEU A 350 -2.86 -2.03 -15.05
N ILE A 351 -1.84 -1.17 -15.09
CA ILE A 351 -0.44 -1.57 -15.19
C ILE A 351 -0.02 -2.37 -13.96
N GLN A 352 -0.39 -1.93 -12.75
CA GLN A 352 -0.04 -2.63 -11.51
C GLN A 352 -0.72 -4.00 -11.42
N ARG A 353 -2.03 -4.05 -11.68
CA ARG A 353 -2.84 -5.28 -11.66
C ARG A 353 -2.33 -6.30 -12.66
N VAL A 354 -2.20 -5.92 -13.93
CA VAL A 354 -1.72 -6.82 -14.97
C VAL A 354 -0.25 -7.17 -14.74
N GLY A 355 0.55 -6.25 -14.23
CA GLY A 355 1.93 -6.51 -13.83
C GLY A 355 2.09 -7.56 -12.72
N ARG A 356 1.00 -8.03 -12.10
CA ARG A 356 1.03 -9.21 -11.21
C ARG A 356 1.18 -10.53 -11.96
N SER A 357 0.90 -10.60 -13.27
CA SER A 357 1.24 -11.78 -14.08
C SER A 357 2.66 -11.66 -14.65
N GLY A 358 3.29 -12.81 -14.94
CA GLY A 358 4.63 -12.82 -15.54
C GLY A 358 5.75 -12.48 -14.53
N HIS A 359 5.88 -13.28 -13.46
CA HIS A 359 6.84 -13.03 -12.36
C HIS A 359 8.31 -13.38 -12.63
N SER A 360 8.68 -13.82 -13.85
CA SER A 360 10.08 -14.14 -14.18
C SER A 360 10.71 -13.04 -15.04
N ILE A 361 11.97 -12.71 -14.75
CA ILE A 361 12.76 -11.73 -15.51
C ILE A 361 12.68 -12.08 -17.01
N GLY A 362 12.03 -11.20 -17.79
CA GLY A 362 11.91 -11.33 -19.25
C GLY A 362 10.61 -11.97 -19.76
N GLN A 363 9.68 -12.39 -18.89
CA GLN A 363 8.34 -12.83 -19.33
C GLN A 363 7.39 -11.63 -19.53
N MET A 364 6.42 -11.79 -20.44
CA MET A 364 5.35 -10.81 -20.63
C MET A 364 4.24 -11.03 -19.60
N ALA A 365 3.74 -9.94 -19.02
CA ALA A 365 2.54 -9.91 -18.22
C ALA A 365 1.32 -9.99 -19.14
N ASP A 366 0.51 -11.02 -18.95
CA ASP A 366 -0.71 -11.28 -19.72
C ASP A 366 -1.95 -10.99 -18.87
N GLY A 367 -2.92 -10.30 -19.47
CA GLY A 367 -4.22 -10.10 -18.86
C GLY A 367 -5.35 -9.78 -19.82
N VAL A 368 -6.53 -9.59 -19.27
CA VAL A 368 -7.75 -9.21 -19.99
C VAL A 368 -8.61 -8.30 -19.14
N ILE A 369 -9.25 -7.33 -19.78
CA ILE A 369 -10.32 -6.53 -19.19
C ILE A 369 -11.64 -7.10 -19.71
N ILE A 370 -12.51 -7.55 -18.81
CA ILE A 370 -13.87 -8.00 -19.12
C ILE A 370 -14.81 -6.89 -18.70
N THR A 371 -15.43 -6.24 -19.68
CA THR A 371 -16.22 -5.02 -19.46
C THR A 371 -17.70 -5.34 -19.31
N MET A 372 -18.45 -4.44 -18.67
CA MET A 372 -19.85 -4.69 -18.33
C MET A 372 -20.87 -4.10 -19.31
N ASP A 373 -20.54 -2.99 -19.96
CA ASP A 373 -21.43 -2.28 -20.88
C ASP A 373 -20.58 -1.44 -21.87
N PRO A 374 -21.21 -0.76 -22.86
CA PRO A 374 -20.47 0.03 -23.83
C PRO A 374 -19.66 1.20 -23.24
N ASP A 375 -20.16 1.87 -22.19
CA ASP A 375 -19.46 3.00 -21.57
C ASP A 375 -18.22 2.52 -20.81
N ASP A 376 -18.36 1.43 -20.03
CA ASP A 376 -17.26 0.73 -19.38
C ASP A 376 -16.23 0.20 -20.40
N THR A 377 -16.69 -0.24 -21.58
CA THR A 377 -15.82 -0.71 -22.67
C THR A 377 -15.00 0.42 -23.28
N LEU A 378 -15.63 1.56 -23.57
CA LEU A 378 -14.92 2.74 -24.08
C LEU A 378 -13.89 3.26 -23.08
N GLU A 379 -14.24 3.28 -21.79
CA GLU A 379 -13.30 3.66 -20.73
C GLU A 379 -12.10 2.71 -20.67
N ALA A 380 -12.34 1.40 -20.67
CA ALA A 380 -11.29 0.39 -20.72
C ALA A 380 -10.38 0.54 -21.95
N MET A 381 -10.94 0.87 -23.12
CA MET A 381 -10.17 1.11 -24.35
C MET A 381 -9.26 2.32 -24.24
N VAL A 382 -9.75 3.43 -23.69
CA VAL A 382 -8.94 4.64 -23.45
C VAL A 382 -7.81 4.34 -22.47
N ILE A 383 -8.12 3.67 -21.36
CA ILE A 383 -7.13 3.31 -20.35
C ILE A 383 -6.07 2.36 -20.93
N ALA A 384 -6.49 1.35 -21.69
CA ALA A 384 -5.60 0.42 -22.35
C ALA A 384 -4.66 1.11 -23.34
N ARG A 385 -5.18 2.02 -24.19
CA ARG A 385 -4.34 2.83 -25.09
C ARG A 385 -3.31 3.63 -24.29
N ARG A 386 -3.77 4.40 -23.29
CA ARG A 386 -2.91 5.21 -22.43
C ARG A 386 -1.85 4.39 -21.70
N ALA A 387 -2.18 3.17 -21.27
CA ALA A 387 -1.22 2.26 -20.66
C ALA A 387 -0.12 1.81 -21.63
N LEU A 388 -0.45 1.57 -22.91
CA LEU A 388 0.55 1.26 -23.95
C LEU A 388 1.44 2.45 -24.27
N ASP A 389 0.89 3.67 -24.20
CA ASP A 389 1.60 4.93 -24.48
C ASP A 389 2.33 5.49 -23.25
N GLU A 390 2.30 4.78 -22.11
CA GLU A 390 2.84 5.22 -20.81
C GLU A 390 2.27 6.58 -20.34
N GLU A 391 1.01 6.87 -20.69
CA GLU A 391 0.25 8.07 -20.30
C GLU A 391 -0.52 7.84 -18.99
N MET A 392 0.19 7.94 -17.86
CA MET A 392 -0.37 7.74 -16.51
C MET A 392 -0.99 9.02 -15.92
N GLU A 393 -1.78 8.87 -14.85
CA GLU A 393 -2.37 9.99 -14.12
C GLU A 393 -1.32 10.92 -13.48
N PHE A 394 -1.64 12.22 -13.45
CA PHE A 394 -0.82 13.20 -12.75
C PHE A 394 -0.93 13.07 -11.23
N VAL A 395 0.22 13.04 -10.56
CA VAL A 395 0.26 12.91 -9.10
C VAL A 395 -0.05 14.26 -8.44
N THR A 396 -1.05 14.27 -7.57
CA THR A 396 -1.43 15.46 -6.79
C THR A 396 -1.04 15.32 -5.33
N VAL A 397 0.08 15.93 -4.96
CA VAL A 397 0.49 16.02 -3.55
C VAL A 397 -0.36 17.08 -2.82
N PRO A 398 -1.03 16.73 -1.71
CA PRO A 398 -1.82 17.69 -0.93
C PRO A 398 -0.98 18.88 -0.46
N ASP A 399 -1.47 20.10 -0.67
CA ASP A 399 -0.77 21.32 -0.22
C ASP A 399 -1.18 21.67 1.22
N LYS A 400 -0.21 21.60 2.14
CA LYS A 400 -0.33 21.99 3.55
C LYS A 400 -1.58 21.44 4.28
N PRO A 401 -1.79 20.12 4.38
CA PRO A 401 -2.88 19.59 5.21
C PRO A 401 -2.66 19.98 6.69
N LEU A 402 -3.47 20.92 7.18
CA LEU A 402 -3.27 21.57 8.50
C LEU A 402 -3.64 20.66 9.68
N ASP A 403 -4.52 19.70 9.47
CA ASP A 403 -4.84 18.64 10.42
C ASP A 403 -3.63 17.72 10.68
N VAL A 404 -2.94 17.32 9.61
CA VAL A 404 -1.67 16.59 9.69
C VAL A 404 -0.62 17.43 10.42
N LEU A 405 -0.52 18.73 10.11
CA LEU A 405 0.41 19.66 10.75
C LEU A 405 0.16 19.75 12.27
N SER A 406 -1.10 19.87 12.68
CA SER A 406 -1.52 19.87 14.10
C SER A 406 -1.02 18.62 14.83
N HIS A 407 -1.19 17.44 14.21
CA HIS A 407 -0.68 16.19 14.75
C HIS A 407 0.85 16.17 14.88
N GLN A 408 1.58 16.67 13.89
CA GLN A 408 3.05 16.72 13.96
C GLN A 408 3.56 17.71 15.01
N MET A 409 2.90 18.87 15.15
CA MET A 409 3.20 19.85 16.19
C MET A 409 2.96 19.27 17.59
N ALA A 410 1.91 18.47 17.77
CA ALA A 410 1.70 17.73 19.01
C ALA A 410 2.86 16.78 19.32
N GLY A 411 3.35 16.02 18.32
CA GLY A 411 4.51 15.15 18.45
C GLY A 411 5.80 15.90 18.82
N LEU A 412 6.02 17.07 18.19
CA LEU A 412 7.15 17.95 18.50
C LEU A 412 7.08 18.52 19.92
N LEU A 413 5.88 18.86 20.41
CA LEU A 413 5.67 19.31 21.79
C LEU A 413 5.84 18.18 22.82
N ILE A 414 5.59 16.92 22.45
CA ILE A 414 5.95 15.78 23.31
C ILE A 414 7.48 15.68 23.44
N GLN A 415 8.20 15.83 22.33
CA GLN A 415 9.65 15.67 22.25
C GLN A 415 10.44 16.84 22.82
N ASN A 416 9.91 18.06 22.73
CA ASN A 416 10.52 19.28 23.24
C ASN A 416 9.46 20.21 23.86
N ARG A 417 9.78 20.90 24.95
CA ARG A 417 8.78 21.63 25.74
C ARG A 417 8.25 22.91 25.08
N LYS A 418 9.01 23.49 24.16
CA LYS A 418 8.69 24.76 23.52
C LYS A 418 9.25 24.80 22.10
N TRP A 419 8.59 25.54 21.23
CA TRP A 419 9.00 25.78 19.84
C TRP A 419 8.60 27.19 19.44
N TYR A 420 9.52 27.94 18.85
CA TYR A 420 9.18 29.20 18.19
C TYR A 420 8.59 28.92 16.81
N ALA A 421 7.66 29.76 16.35
CA ALA A 421 6.99 29.56 15.08
C ALA A 421 7.96 29.52 13.88
N ASN A 422 9.01 30.37 13.91
CA ASN A 422 10.04 30.39 12.88
C ASN A 422 10.88 29.09 12.83
N GLU A 423 11.18 28.48 13.98
CA GLU A 423 11.88 27.18 14.05
C GLU A 423 11.02 26.08 13.41
N LEU A 424 9.71 26.11 13.66
CA LEU A 424 8.77 25.16 13.04
C LEU A 424 8.66 25.39 11.53
N VAL A 425 8.64 26.64 11.06
CA VAL A 425 8.66 26.95 9.62
C VAL A 425 9.95 26.43 8.98
N ASP A 426 11.13 26.74 9.54
CA ASP A 426 12.42 26.30 8.98
C ASP A 426 12.53 24.77 8.89
N MET A 427 12.01 24.05 9.89
CA MET A 427 12.00 22.59 9.87
C MET A 427 10.97 22.02 8.90
N LEU A 428 9.71 22.41 9.04
CA LEU A 428 8.59 21.71 8.41
C LEU A 428 8.41 22.13 6.94
N SER A 429 8.85 23.32 6.53
CA SER A 429 8.84 23.75 5.12
C SER A 429 9.83 22.98 4.24
N LYS A 430 10.77 22.25 4.84
CA LYS A 430 11.65 21.31 4.13
C LYS A 430 10.90 20.07 3.64
N ALA A 431 9.71 19.77 4.16
CA ALA A 431 8.84 18.78 3.56
C ALA A 431 8.10 19.39 2.36
N TYR A 432 8.15 18.73 1.19
CA TYR A 432 7.55 19.27 -0.05
C TYR A 432 6.05 19.62 0.04
N PRO A 433 5.17 18.83 0.70
CA PRO A 433 3.77 19.22 0.91
C PRO A 433 3.61 20.55 1.68
N TYR A 434 4.64 20.97 2.41
CA TYR A 434 4.68 22.16 3.25
C TYR A 434 5.69 23.21 2.77
N ARG A 435 6.20 23.11 1.54
CA ARG A 435 7.19 24.06 0.97
C ARG A 435 6.79 25.54 1.06
N ASN A 436 5.50 25.82 1.09
CA ASN A 436 4.92 27.17 1.21
C ASN A 436 4.34 27.47 2.61
N LEU A 437 4.84 26.78 3.65
CA LEU A 437 4.40 26.95 5.03
C LEU A 437 4.89 28.29 5.60
N THR A 438 3.99 29.02 6.24
CA THR A 438 4.28 30.34 6.80
C THR A 438 4.15 30.35 8.32
N GLU A 439 4.70 31.37 8.98
CA GLU A 439 4.49 31.56 10.43
C GLU A 439 3.00 31.76 10.75
N LYS A 440 2.24 32.41 9.85
CA LYS A 440 0.80 32.59 10.01
C LYS A 440 0.07 31.25 10.06
N ASP A 441 0.45 30.30 9.20
CA ASP A 441 -0.10 28.94 9.20
C ASP A 441 0.19 28.22 10.53
N ILE A 442 1.44 28.30 11.01
CA ILE A 442 1.83 27.73 12.31
C ILE A 442 1.01 28.33 13.44
N MET A 443 0.89 29.66 13.50
CA MET A 443 0.16 30.33 14.56
C MET A 443 -1.34 30.05 14.50
N ALA A 444 -1.93 29.90 13.32
CA ALA A 444 -3.33 29.51 13.17
C ALA A 444 -3.59 28.11 13.72
N VAL A 445 -2.74 27.13 13.38
CA VAL A 445 -2.85 25.75 13.91
C VAL A 445 -2.59 25.74 15.43
N ALA A 446 -1.60 26.50 15.89
CA ALA A 446 -1.32 26.65 17.32
C ALA A 446 -2.52 27.23 18.08
N GLY A 447 -3.17 28.26 17.52
CA GLY A 447 -4.38 28.87 18.05
C GLY A 447 -5.53 27.86 18.18
N TYR A 448 -5.71 26.99 17.18
CA TYR A 448 -6.65 25.86 17.27
C TYR A 448 -6.28 24.88 18.40
N MET A 449 -5.00 24.50 18.50
CA MET A 449 -4.52 23.62 19.58
C MET A 449 -4.70 24.23 20.98
N TYR A 450 -4.65 25.57 21.07
CA TYR A 450 -4.83 26.35 22.30
C TYR A 450 -6.30 26.50 22.72
N SER A 451 -7.20 26.74 21.75
CA SER A 451 -8.63 26.97 21.99
C SER A 451 -9.43 25.69 22.23
N ARG A 452 -8.94 24.55 21.75
CA ARG A 452 -9.56 23.23 21.98
C ARG A 452 -9.63 22.87 23.48
N PHE A 453 -10.68 22.15 23.87
CA PHE A 453 -10.75 21.42 25.13
C PHE A 453 -10.80 19.89 24.90
N PRO A 454 -9.95 19.08 25.55
CA PRO A 454 -8.78 19.50 26.33
C PRO A 454 -7.70 20.14 25.44
N ARG A 455 -6.96 21.10 26.03
CA ARG A 455 -5.94 21.89 25.34
C ARG A 455 -4.72 21.04 24.94
N LEU A 456 -4.23 21.23 23.72
CA LEU A 456 -3.06 20.52 23.18
C LEU A 456 -1.77 21.33 23.23
N ALA A 457 -1.84 22.66 23.22
CA ALA A 457 -0.68 23.55 23.32
C ALA A 457 -1.04 24.84 24.07
N TRP A 458 -0.07 25.46 24.74
CA TRP A 458 -0.12 26.87 25.13
C TRP A 458 0.53 27.72 24.04
N VAL A 459 0.00 28.91 23.80
CA VAL A 459 0.50 29.80 22.75
C VAL A 459 0.66 31.20 23.30
N SER A 460 1.85 31.79 23.11
CA SER A 460 2.07 33.23 23.23
C SER A 460 2.07 33.81 21.82
N GLU A 461 1.05 34.60 21.49
CA GLU A 461 0.98 35.25 20.17
C GLU A 461 2.05 36.33 20.01
N GLN A 462 2.33 37.09 21.08
CA GLN A 462 3.35 38.14 21.08
C GLN A 462 4.74 37.57 20.81
N ASP A 463 5.09 36.46 21.47
CA ASP A 463 6.39 35.81 21.32
C ASP A 463 6.44 34.79 20.17
N LYS A 464 5.31 34.58 19.48
CA LYS A 464 5.12 33.51 18.47
C LYS A 464 5.62 32.15 18.97
N LEU A 465 5.27 31.82 20.20
CA LEU A 465 5.82 30.69 20.94
C LEU A 465 4.74 29.66 21.25
N LEU A 466 5.04 28.41 20.93
CA LEU A 466 4.23 27.25 21.28
C LEU A 466 4.86 26.52 22.45
N MET A 467 4.06 26.16 23.44
CA MET A 467 4.51 25.51 24.66
C MET A 467 3.67 24.27 24.97
N ARG A 468 4.33 23.27 25.53
CA ARG A 468 3.68 22.04 25.97
C ARG A 468 2.68 22.32 27.09
N PRO A 469 1.47 21.74 27.06
CA PRO A 469 0.50 21.90 28.14
C PRO A 469 1.02 21.28 29.44
N GLN A 470 0.62 21.86 30.57
CA GLN A 470 0.94 21.31 31.89
C GLN A 470 0.35 19.91 32.07
N ARG A 471 -0.91 19.72 31.66
CA ARG A 471 -1.59 18.41 31.64
C ARG A 471 -1.21 17.65 30.38
N ILE A 472 -0.04 17.02 30.41
CA ILE A 472 0.55 16.31 29.26
C ILE A 472 -0.27 15.09 28.80
N LYS A 473 -1.08 14.51 29.68
CA LYS A 473 -1.90 13.31 29.42
C LYS A 473 -2.74 13.45 28.14
N TYR A 474 -3.45 14.56 27.98
CA TYR A 474 -4.34 14.79 26.83
C TYR A 474 -3.57 14.96 25.52
N LEU A 475 -2.37 15.55 25.57
CA LEU A 475 -1.49 15.66 24.40
C LEU A 475 -1.02 14.28 23.96
N TYR A 476 -0.65 13.41 24.92
CA TYR A 476 -0.27 12.03 24.64
C TYR A 476 -1.45 11.22 24.10
N GLU A 477 -2.62 11.30 24.73
CA GLU A 477 -3.83 10.62 24.26
C GLU A 477 -4.18 11.04 22.84
N TYR A 478 -4.17 12.35 22.54
CA TYR A 478 -4.40 12.83 21.19
C TYR A 478 -3.36 12.29 20.19
N TYR A 479 -2.07 12.40 20.51
CA TYR A 479 -1.00 11.96 19.62
C TYR A 479 -1.06 10.46 19.32
N PHE A 480 -1.14 9.61 20.35
CA PHE A 480 -1.10 8.16 20.17
C PHE A 480 -2.41 7.56 19.64
N ASN A 481 -3.57 8.19 19.92
CA ASN A 481 -4.86 7.72 19.40
C ASN A 481 -5.17 8.25 17.99
N LYS A 482 -4.39 9.21 17.47
CA LYS A 482 -4.59 9.82 16.14
C LYS A 482 -3.34 9.76 15.26
N LEU A 483 -2.58 8.67 15.39
CA LEU A 483 -1.40 8.38 14.58
C LEU A 483 -1.72 8.12 13.09
N SER A 484 -2.94 7.66 12.79
CA SER A 484 -3.37 7.36 11.42
C SER A 484 -4.10 8.56 10.82
N MET A 485 -3.82 8.84 9.54
CA MET A 485 -4.61 9.78 8.72
C MET A 485 -5.70 9.07 7.92
N ILE A 486 -5.77 7.73 8.01
CA ILE A 486 -6.89 6.95 7.51
C ILE A 486 -8.07 7.22 8.43
N PRO A 487 -9.23 7.67 7.92
CA PRO A 487 -10.42 7.91 8.72
C PRO A 487 -10.83 6.67 9.53
N ASP A 488 -11.24 6.87 10.78
CA ASP A 488 -11.81 5.80 11.61
C ASP A 488 -13.25 5.53 11.11
N GLU A 489 -13.49 4.35 10.54
CA GLU A 489 -14.83 3.85 10.27
C GLU A 489 -15.25 2.88 11.37
N LYS A 490 -16.46 3.05 11.90
CA LYS A 490 -16.97 2.11 12.89
C LYS A 490 -17.32 0.80 12.18
N GLN A 491 -16.73 -0.28 12.67
CA GLN A 491 -16.86 -1.62 12.12
C GLN A 491 -17.43 -2.57 13.16
N TYR A 492 -18.23 -3.53 12.70
CA TYR A 492 -18.83 -4.58 13.52
C TYR A 492 -18.20 -5.92 13.16
N LEU A 493 -17.68 -6.63 14.17
CA LEU A 493 -17.11 -7.96 13.99
C LEU A 493 -18.22 -9.01 13.83
N ILE A 494 -18.18 -9.75 12.72
CA ILE A 494 -19.12 -10.84 12.45
C ILE A 494 -18.61 -12.12 13.11
N ILE A 495 -19.45 -12.76 13.93
CA ILE A 495 -19.15 -14.00 14.65
C ILE A 495 -20.16 -15.07 14.26
N ASP A 496 -19.66 -16.20 13.79
CA ASP A 496 -20.45 -17.40 13.57
C ASP A 496 -20.81 -18.01 14.93
N GLN A 497 -22.10 -18.00 15.26
CA GLN A 497 -22.60 -18.50 16.54
C GLN A 497 -22.46 -20.03 16.67
N SER A 498 -22.31 -20.75 15.57
CA SER A 498 -22.19 -22.22 15.59
C SER A 498 -20.86 -22.71 16.14
N ASN A 499 -19.79 -21.92 15.99
CA ASN A 499 -18.42 -22.30 16.34
C ASN A 499 -17.61 -21.17 17.02
N ASP A 500 -18.26 -20.05 17.35
CA ASP A 500 -17.67 -18.84 17.95
C ASP A 500 -16.46 -18.29 17.19
N SER A 501 -16.45 -18.44 15.86
CA SER A 501 -15.35 -17.98 15.01
C SER A 501 -15.65 -16.63 14.34
N ALA A 502 -14.61 -15.83 14.17
CA ALA A 502 -14.70 -14.56 13.44
C ALA A 502 -14.76 -14.80 11.93
N VAL A 503 -15.81 -14.29 11.28
CA VAL A 503 -16.04 -14.44 9.84
C VAL A 503 -15.45 -13.27 9.06
N GLY A 504 -15.66 -12.03 9.52
CA GLY A 504 -15.26 -10.80 8.85
C GLY A 504 -15.75 -9.55 9.61
N VAL A 505 -15.76 -8.40 8.94
CA VAL A 505 -16.30 -7.14 9.49
C VAL A 505 -17.31 -6.48 8.54
N LEU A 506 -18.31 -5.80 9.11
CA LEU A 506 -19.26 -4.95 8.39
C LEU A 506 -19.11 -3.49 8.82
N ASP A 507 -19.29 -2.56 7.89
CA ASP A 507 -19.24 -1.13 8.19
C ASP A 507 -20.56 -0.66 8.80
N GLU A 508 -20.48 0.41 9.60
CA GLU A 508 -21.64 1.01 10.25
C GLU A 508 -22.74 1.42 9.27
N ALA A 509 -22.41 1.89 8.08
CA ALA A 509 -23.40 2.25 7.06
C ALA A 509 -24.28 1.05 6.68
N PHE A 510 -23.68 -0.11 6.41
CA PHE A 510 -24.43 -1.32 6.10
C PHE A 510 -25.25 -1.80 7.29
N VAL A 511 -24.69 -1.77 8.50
CA VAL A 511 -25.39 -2.19 9.72
C VAL A 511 -26.55 -1.25 10.04
N ALA A 512 -26.44 0.04 9.75
CA ALA A 512 -27.53 0.99 9.92
C ALA A 512 -28.70 0.71 8.96
N GLU A 513 -28.41 0.26 7.75
CA GLU A 513 -29.44 -0.03 6.73
C GLU A 513 -30.03 -1.45 6.85
N HIS A 514 -29.20 -2.44 7.21
CA HIS A 514 -29.53 -3.87 7.13
C HIS A 514 -29.37 -4.63 8.47
N GLY A 515 -29.07 -3.93 9.57
CA GLY A 515 -28.73 -4.50 10.88
C GLY A 515 -29.87 -5.08 11.70
N GLU A 516 -30.92 -5.59 11.07
CA GLU A 516 -32.05 -6.19 11.76
C GLU A 516 -31.86 -7.71 11.94
N PRO A 517 -32.16 -8.28 13.12
CA PRO A 517 -32.23 -9.72 13.31
C PRO A 517 -33.16 -10.38 12.28
N GLY A 518 -32.65 -11.37 11.56
CA GLY A 518 -33.35 -12.05 10.48
C GLY A 518 -32.83 -11.69 9.09
N THR A 519 -32.14 -10.55 8.93
CA THR A 519 -31.55 -10.14 7.66
C THR A 519 -30.52 -11.14 7.17
N LYS A 520 -30.61 -11.48 5.89
CA LYS A 520 -29.63 -12.30 5.19
C LYS A 520 -28.66 -11.42 4.43
N PHE A 521 -27.38 -11.76 4.47
CA PHE A 521 -26.35 -11.02 3.75
C PHE A 521 -25.19 -11.93 3.33
N ILE A 522 -24.40 -11.48 2.35
CA ILE A 522 -23.28 -12.25 1.79
C ILE A 522 -21.96 -11.73 2.34
N VAL A 523 -21.17 -12.62 2.93
CA VAL A 523 -19.76 -12.39 3.31
C VAL A 523 -18.96 -13.65 3.07
N ARG A 524 -17.75 -13.51 2.51
CA ARG A 524 -16.87 -14.61 2.08
C ARG A 524 -17.56 -15.55 1.08
N GLY A 525 -18.27 -14.97 0.12
CA GLY A 525 -19.03 -15.67 -0.92
C GLY A 525 -20.13 -16.60 -0.37
N SER A 526 -20.49 -16.48 0.91
CA SER A 526 -21.46 -17.36 1.57
C SER A 526 -22.57 -16.53 2.20
N ALA A 527 -23.78 -17.08 2.23
CA ALA A 527 -24.93 -16.41 2.82
C ALA A 527 -25.01 -16.67 4.32
N TRP A 528 -25.22 -15.61 5.07
CA TRP A 528 -25.32 -15.59 6.53
C TRP A 528 -26.63 -14.93 6.95
N LYS A 529 -27.24 -15.44 8.03
CA LYS A 529 -28.42 -14.81 8.64
C LYS A 529 -28.03 -14.17 9.96
N MET A 530 -28.36 -12.89 10.11
CA MET A 530 -28.17 -12.15 11.36
C MET A 530 -29.11 -12.67 12.45
N ILE A 531 -28.55 -13.00 13.60
CA ILE A 531 -29.32 -13.44 14.78
C ILE A 531 -29.44 -12.31 15.79
N SER A 532 -28.34 -11.60 16.07
CA SER A 532 -28.36 -10.47 17.00
C SER A 532 -27.14 -9.58 16.82
N ILE A 533 -27.27 -8.33 17.27
CA ILE A 533 -26.15 -7.39 17.42
C ILE A 533 -25.95 -7.12 18.91
N ARG A 534 -24.72 -7.23 19.40
CA ARG A 534 -24.36 -6.91 20.81
C ARG A 534 -23.05 -6.14 20.85
N GLY A 535 -23.12 -4.87 21.22
CA GLY A 535 -21.96 -3.97 21.12
C GLY A 535 -21.48 -3.88 19.68
N ASP A 536 -20.18 -4.02 19.46
CA ASP A 536 -19.55 -3.99 18.13
C ASP A 536 -19.44 -5.39 17.50
N LYS A 537 -20.34 -6.32 17.85
CA LYS A 537 -20.37 -7.70 17.35
C LYS A 537 -21.73 -8.07 16.76
N ILE A 538 -21.72 -8.73 15.61
CA ILE A 538 -22.89 -9.27 14.92
C ILE A 538 -22.79 -10.79 14.95
N TYR A 539 -23.77 -11.45 15.58
CA TYR A 539 -23.84 -12.91 15.63
C TYR A 539 -24.68 -13.42 14.47
N VAL A 540 -24.12 -14.38 13.73
CA VAL A 540 -24.73 -14.95 12.52
C VAL A 540 -24.76 -16.46 12.56
N VAL A 541 -25.61 -17.04 11.72
CA VAL A 541 -25.63 -18.46 11.39
C VAL A 541 -25.58 -18.66 9.87
N PRO A 542 -24.94 -19.74 9.37
CA PRO A 542 -24.88 -20.00 7.94
C PRO A 542 -26.28 -20.34 7.40
N VAL A 543 -26.58 -19.90 6.17
CA VAL A 543 -27.82 -20.26 5.46
C VAL A 543 -27.52 -20.66 4.02
N ASN A 544 -28.36 -21.55 3.47
CA ASN A 544 -28.19 -22.06 2.10
C ASN A 544 -28.89 -21.19 1.04
N ASP A 545 -29.63 -20.16 1.45
CA ASP A 545 -30.32 -19.26 0.55
C ASP A 545 -29.35 -18.17 0.07
N PRO A 546 -28.99 -18.14 -1.23
CA PRO A 546 -28.03 -17.17 -1.77
C PRO A 546 -28.63 -15.77 -1.92
N THR A 547 -29.91 -15.58 -1.60
CA THR A 547 -30.54 -14.26 -1.58
C THR A 547 -30.20 -13.55 -0.28
N GLY A 548 -29.50 -12.42 -0.40
CA GLY A 548 -29.08 -11.62 0.74
C GLY A 548 -28.52 -10.28 0.29
N ALA A 549 -28.59 -9.30 1.18
CA ALA A 549 -27.98 -8.01 0.96
C ALA A 549 -26.47 -8.17 0.80
N ILE A 550 -25.88 -7.43 -0.14
CA ILE A 550 -24.43 -7.38 -0.31
C ILE A 550 -23.97 -6.12 0.41
N PRO A 551 -23.03 -6.22 1.36
CA PRO A 551 -22.54 -5.03 2.03
C PRO A 551 -21.94 -4.04 1.05
N SER A 552 -22.29 -2.77 1.21
CA SER A 552 -21.61 -1.64 0.60
C SER A 552 -20.65 -1.07 1.64
N TRP A 553 -19.40 -0.85 1.22
CA TRP A 553 -18.38 -0.22 2.05
C TRP A 553 -18.22 1.23 1.57
N VAL A 554 -18.36 2.20 2.46
CA VAL A 554 -18.30 3.63 2.11
C VAL A 554 -16.84 4.01 1.84
N GLY A 555 -16.55 4.71 0.74
CA GLY A 555 -15.19 5.17 0.40
C GLY A 555 -14.44 4.34 -0.65
N GLU A 556 -15.12 3.43 -1.36
CA GLU A 556 -14.51 2.52 -2.36
C GLU A 556 -14.60 2.97 -3.82
N GLU A 557 -15.27 4.09 -4.13
CA GLU A 557 -15.39 4.53 -5.52
C GLU A 557 -14.07 5.10 -6.01
N ILE A 558 -13.43 4.36 -6.93
CA ILE A 558 -12.22 4.81 -7.62
C ILE A 558 -12.65 5.91 -8.60
N PRO A 559 -12.14 7.13 -8.48
CA PRO A 559 -12.51 8.20 -9.38
C PRO A 559 -11.96 7.92 -10.78
N VAL A 560 -12.75 8.24 -11.79
CA VAL A 560 -12.28 8.30 -13.17
C VAL A 560 -11.60 9.66 -13.38
N PRO A 561 -10.31 9.70 -13.77
CA PRO A 561 -9.61 10.93 -14.08
C PRO A 561 -10.29 11.73 -15.19
N TYR A 562 -10.25 13.05 -15.08
CA TYR A 562 -10.90 13.96 -16.02
C TYR A 562 -10.43 13.73 -17.46
N GLU A 563 -9.14 13.48 -17.66
CA GLU A 563 -8.53 13.26 -18.97
C GLU A 563 -9.06 12.00 -19.64
N ILE A 564 -9.29 10.93 -18.86
CA ILE A 564 -9.90 9.68 -19.35
C ILE A 564 -11.35 9.94 -19.73
N ALA A 565 -12.14 10.55 -18.84
CA ALA A 565 -13.54 10.85 -19.09
C ALA A 565 -13.73 11.78 -20.31
N ALA A 566 -12.85 12.78 -20.47
CA ALA A 566 -12.86 13.70 -21.60
C ALA A 566 -12.55 12.99 -22.93
N GLU A 567 -11.61 12.05 -22.93
CA GLU A 567 -11.27 11.24 -24.11
C GLU A 567 -12.40 10.28 -24.47
N VAL A 568 -13.00 9.59 -23.50
CA VAL A 568 -14.20 8.76 -23.70
C VAL A 568 -15.32 9.61 -24.34
N GLY A 569 -15.59 10.80 -23.79
CA GLY A 569 -16.58 11.72 -24.35
C GLY A 569 -16.24 12.20 -25.76
N SER A 570 -14.96 12.28 -26.12
CA SER A 570 -14.51 12.58 -27.49
C SER A 570 -14.77 11.43 -28.45
N ILE A 571 -14.54 10.19 -28.02
CA ILE A 571 -14.83 8.99 -28.82
C ILE A 571 -16.34 8.86 -29.05
N ARG A 572 -17.16 9.02 -27.99
CA ARG A 572 -18.63 8.97 -28.07
C ARG A 572 -19.26 10.01 -29.01
N ARG A 573 -18.54 11.09 -29.34
CA ARG A 573 -19.01 12.08 -30.34
C ARG A 573 -18.74 11.65 -31.78
N ARG A 574 -17.86 10.67 -31.99
CA ARG A 574 -17.39 10.23 -33.30
C ARG A 574 -18.02 8.91 -33.74
N VAL A 575 -18.32 8.03 -32.79
CA VAL A 575 -19.10 6.80 -32.98
C VAL A 575 -20.57 7.07 -32.68
#